data_AF-A0A1Q3ZHJ0-F1
#
_entry.id   AF-A0A1Q3ZHJ0-F1
#
_cell.length_a   1.000
_cell.length_b   1.000
_cell.length_c   1.000
_cell.angle_alpha   90.00
_cell.angle_beta   90.00
_cell.angle_gamma   90.00
#
_symmetry.space_group_name_H-M   'P 1'
#
loop_
_entity.id
_entity.type
_entity.pdbx_description
1 polymer ?
#
loop_
_entity_poly.entity_id
_entity_poly.type
_entity_poly.pdbx_seq_one_letter_code
_entity_poly.pdbx_strand_id
1 'polypeptide(L)' 'MKRQSRIQTITGYGQCVPPQKPHVIIYFLEKGLSEKKAIDFFEQYAKRKWLNNQGNRIKNWKVHAWEWAWENK' A
#
# COMPACT_ATOMS: atom_id res chain seq x y z
N MET A 1 19.95 -30.43 -14.25
CA MET A 1 19.69 -29.61 -13.05
C MET A 1 19.11 -28.26 -13.48
N LYS A 2 17.80 -28.02 -13.28
CA LYS A 2 17.21 -26.70 -13.54
C LYS A 2 17.29 -25.89 -12.25
N ARG A 3 18.01 -24.77 -12.26
CA ARG A 3 17.99 -23.79 -11.18
C ARG A 3 16.55 -23.28 -11.06
N GLN A 4 15.84 -23.70 -10.02
CA GLN A 4 14.56 -23.10 -9.64
C GLN A 4 14.89 -21.70 -9.10
N SER A 5 14.93 -20.69 -9.98
CA SER A 5 14.99 -19.30 -9.56
C SER A 5 13.71 -18.98 -8.81
N ARG A 6 13.80 -18.96 -7.48
CA ARG A 6 12.70 -18.59 -6.57
C ARG A 6 12.33 -17.15 -6.95
N ILE A 7 11.24 -16.97 -7.71
CA ILE A 7 10.67 -15.63 -7.94
C ILE A 7 10.21 -15.15 -6.57
N GLN A 8 11.06 -14.40 -5.88
CA GLN A 8 10.63 -13.68 -4.69
C GLN A 8 9.65 -12.63 -5.20
N THR A 9 8.37 -12.83 -4.94
CA THR A 9 7.39 -11.76 -5.12
C THR A 9 7.76 -10.67 -4.13
N ILE A 10 8.30 -9.57 -4.64
CA ILE A 10 8.79 -8.43 -3.86
C ILE A 10 7.59 -7.72 -3.22
N THR A 11 7.02 -8.28 -2.14
CA THR A 11 5.86 -7.72 -1.43
C THR A 11 6.30 -6.65 -0.43
N GLY A 12 5.40 -5.70 -0.12
CA GLY A 12 5.70 -4.66 0.88
C GLY A 12 6.57 -3.48 0.41
N TYR A 13 7.10 -3.48 -0.82
CA TYR A 13 7.92 -2.38 -1.38
C TYR A 13 7.11 -1.25 -2.03
N GLY A 14 5.79 -1.21 -1.85
CA GLY A 14 4.93 -0.19 -2.45
C GLY A 14 4.37 -0.57 -3.84
N GLN A 15 5.10 -1.36 -4.62
CA GLN A 15 4.73 -1.69 -6.02
C GLN A 15 3.71 -2.84 -6.15
N CYS A 16 3.54 -3.66 -5.11
CA CYS A 16 2.47 -4.66 -5.08
C CYS A 16 1.13 -3.99 -4.74
N VAL A 17 0.30 -3.82 -5.77
CA VAL A 17 -1.03 -3.21 -5.66
C VAL A 17 -2.09 -4.21 -6.15
N PRO A 18 -3.07 -4.61 -5.31
CA PRO A 18 -3.29 -4.13 -3.95
C PRO A 18 -2.23 -4.64 -2.94
N PRO A 19 -1.84 -3.84 -1.94
CA PRO A 19 -1.03 -4.32 -0.83
C PRO A 19 -1.82 -5.27 0.07
N GLN A 20 -1.09 -6.02 0.88
CA GLN A 20 -1.67 -6.73 2.02
C GLN A 20 -1.93 -5.73 3.16
N LYS A 21 -3.10 -5.82 3.81
CA LYS A 21 -3.48 -4.94 4.93
C LYS A 21 -2.41 -4.86 6.03
N PRO A 22 -1.74 -5.95 6.47
CA PRO A 22 -0.67 -5.87 7.45
C PRO A 22 0.51 -4.98 7.03
N HIS A 23 0.90 -4.99 5.75
CA HIS A 23 1.99 -4.13 5.26
C HIS A 23 1.63 -2.65 5.35
N VAL A 24 0.35 -2.31 5.12
CA VAL A 24 -0.13 -0.94 5.27
C VAL A 24 -0.11 -0.52 6.74
N ILE A 25 -0.60 -1.38 7.64
CA ILE A 25 -0.58 -1.12 9.09
C ILE A 25 0.85 -0.90 9.58
N ILE A 26 1.78 -1.80 9.25
CA ILE A 26 3.20 -1.68 9.63
C ILE A 26 3.78 -0.35 9.13
N TYR A 27 3.55 0.00 7.87
CA TYR A 27 4.06 1.25 7.30
C TYR A 27 3.57 2.49 8.06
N PHE A 28 2.29 2.55 8.43
CA PHE A 28 1.75 3.68 9.19
C PHE A 28 2.30 3.74 10.62
N LEU A 29 2.39 2.59 11.31
CA LEU A 29 2.96 2.51 12.66
C LEU A 29 4.45 2.93 12.66
N GLU A 30 5.23 2.52 11.67
CA GLU A 30 6.63 2.95 11.48
C GLU A 30 6.78 4.47 11.29
N LYS A 31 5.74 5.14 10.78
CA LYS A 31 5.68 6.60 10.64
C LYS A 31 5.10 7.31 11.86
N GLY A 32 4.84 6.59 12.96
CA GLY A 32 4.24 7.15 14.18
C GLY A 32 2.76 7.49 14.03
N LEU A 33 2.07 6.91 13.04
CA LEU A 33 0.64 7.12 12.83
C LEU A 33 -0.16 5.96 13.46
N SER A 34 -1.43 6.20 13.74
CA SER A 34 -2.31 5.18 14.33
C SER A 34 -2.69 4.09 13.34
N GLU A 35 -2.92 2.88 13.85
CA GLU A 35 -3.46 1.76 13.08
C GLU A 35 -4.81 2.13 12.44
N LYS A 36 -5.67 2.89 13.14
CA LYS A 36 -6.92 3.40 12.61
C LYS A 36 -6.72 4.18 11.30
N LYS A 37 -5.73 5.09 11.26
CA LYS A 37 -5.42 5.88 10.04
C LYS A 37 -4.96 4.98 8.89
N ALA A 38 -4.27 3.89 9.19
CA ALA A 38 -3.86 2.87 8.21
C ALA A 38 -5.05 2.08 7.65
N ILE A 39 -5.99 1.71 8.52
CA ILE A 39 -7.22 1.01 8.15
C ILE A 39 -8.09 1.92 7.27
N ASP A 40 -8.29 3.18 7.66
CA ASP A 40 -9.07 4.15 6.90
C ASP A 40 -8.50 4.35 5.48
N PHE A 41 -7.18 4.46 5.36
CA PHE A 41 -6.49 4.49 4.07
C PHE A 41 -6.75 3.23 3.24
N PHE A 42 -6.54 2.05 3.84
CA PHE A 42 -6.70 0.77 3.14
C PHE A 42 -8.12 0.61 2.61
N GLU A 43 -9.13 0.94 3.42
CA GLU A 43 -10.54 0.80 3.04
C GLU A 43 -10.96 1.80 1.97
N GLN A 44 -10.50 3.06 2.05
CA GLN A 44 -10.71 4.07 1.01
C GLN A 44 -10.19 3.58 -0.35
N TYR A 45 -8.96 3.10 -0.40
CA TYR A 45 -8.35 2.62 -1.64
C TYR A 45 -8.93 1.28 -2.10
N ALA A 46 -9.33 0.39 -1.19
CA ALA A 46 -10.02 -0.85 -1.53
C ALA A 46 -11.38 -0.60 -2.19
N LYS A 47 -12.18 0.35 -1.67
CA LYS A 47 -13.47 0.76 -2.29
C LYS A 47 -13.29 1.28 -3.71
N ARG A 48 -12.17 1.96 -3.98
CA ARG A 48 -11.79 2.46 -5.31
C ARG A 48 -11.07 1.42 -6.17
N LYS A 49 -11.00 0.15 -5.74
CA LYS A 49 -10.27 -0.94 -6.41
C LYS A 49 -8.79 -0.60 -6.69
N TRP A 50 -8.19 0.24 -5.84
CA TRP A 50 -6.82 0.72 -5.98
C TRP A 50 -6.55 1.44 -7.31
N LEU A 51 -7.56 2.12 -7.84
CA LEU A 51 -7.49 2.95 -9.03
C LEU A 51 -7.31 4.42 -8.64
N ASN A 52 -6.60 5.17 -9.48
CA ASN A 52 -6.55 6.63 -9.41
C ASN A 52 -7.82 7.24 -10.01
N ASN A 53 -7.92 8.58 -9.96
CA ASN A 53 -9.09 9.31 -10.48
C ASN A 53 -9.29 9.18 -12.01
N GLN A 54 -8.27 8.72 -12.73
CA GLN A 54 -8.33 8.46 -14.17
C GLN A 54 -8.73 7.00 -14.48
N GLY A 55 -9.02 6.19 -13.47
CA GLY A 55 -9.38 4.77 -13.62
C GLY A 55 -8.18 3.82 -13.77
N ASN A 56 -6.95 4.32 -13.69
CA ASN A 56 -5.74 3.52 -13.80
C ASN A 56 -5.30 2.97 -12.44
N ARG A 57 -4.84 1.71 -12.38
CA ARG A 57 -4.30 1.14 -11.14
C ARG A 57 -3.09 1.94 -10.65
N ILE A 58 -3.08 2.31 -9.38
CA ILE A 58 -1.94 3.01 -8.78
C ILE A 58 -0.70 2.12 -8.84
N LYS A 59 0.46 2.71 -9.12
CA LYS A 59 1.72 1.96 -9.26
C LYS A 59 2.45 1.78 -7.94
N ASN A 60 2.25 2.69 -6.98
CA ASN A 60 2.91 2.64 -5.69
C ASN A 60 1.99 3.13 -4.58
N TRP A 61 1.52 2.20 -3.75
CA TRP A 61 0.62 2.56 -2.65
C TRP A 61 1.31 3.35 -1.53
N LYS A 62 2.64 3.27 -1.38
CA LYS A 62 3.37 4.01 -0.33
C LYS A 62 3.43 5.51 -0.61
N VAL A 63 3.47 5.91 -1.88
CA VAL A 63 3.39 7.33 -2.28
C VAL A 63 2.06 7.91 -1.80
N HIS A 64 0.97 7.21 -2.14
CA HIS A 64 -0.37 7.59 -1.71
C HIS A 64 -0.60 7.49 -0.20
N ALA A 65 0.04 6.52 0.48
CA ALA A 65 0.00 6.43 1.94
C ALA A 65 0.75 7.61 2.60
N TRP A 66 1.84 8.07 2.00
CA TRP A 66 2.58 9.25 2.45
C TRP A 66 1.78 10.54 2.24
N GLU A 67 1.12 10.69 1.09
CA GLU A 67 0.17 11.78 0.84
C GLU A 67 -0.97 11.77 1.88
N TRP A 68 -1.61 10.62 2.09
CA TRP A 68 -2.66 10.43 3.09
C TRP A 68 -2.21 10.76 4.52
N ALA A 69 -0.95 10.46 4.84
CA ALA A 69 -0.37 10.78 6.13
C ALA A 69 -0.33 12.29 6.39
N TRP A 70 -0.10 13.11 5.35
CA TRP A 70 0.14 14.55 5.47
C TRP A 70 -0.97 15.47 4.97
N GLU A 71 -1.91 14.98 4.15
CA GLU A 71 -3.07 15.76 3.69
C GLU A 71 -4.12 16.05 4.80
N ASN A 72 -3.99 15.43 5.98
CA ASN A 72 -4.89 15.63 7.13
C ASN A 72 -4.15 16.19 8.35
N LYS A 73 -3.45 17.31 8.20
CA LYS A 73 -2.79 18.03 9.30
C LYS A 73 -3.46 19.37 9.56
#